data_AF-A0A073J1S6-F1
#
_entry.id   AF-A0A073J1S6-F1
#
_cell.length_a   1.000
_cell.length_b   1.000
_cell.length_c   1.000
_cell.angle_alpha   90.00
_cell.angle_beta   90.00
_cell.angle_gamma   90.00
#
_symmetry.space_group_name_H-M   'P 1'
#
loop_
_entity.id
_entity.type
_entity.pdbx_description
1 polymer ?
#
loop_
_entity_poly.entity_id
_entity_poly.type
_entity_poly.pdbx_seq_one_letter_code
_entity_poly.pdbx_strand_id
1 'polypeptide(L)'
;MSPKIGLVFDDRGKVTVIDNVILTFVGSPITARARKNGDTYRITWIIANARDAKGENVPTFSYIAKLNTTTQAISVLAKPAHFAQRFSGKGTCVSRTKPPKDFQVTD
;
A
#
# COMPACT_ATOMS: atom_id res chain seq x y z
N MET A 1 12.26 6.32 11.63
CA MET A 1 12.20 5.36 10.50
C MET A 1 11.34 5.98 9.41
N SER A 2 11.76 6.00 8.14
CA SER A 2 10.91 6.49 7.04
C SER A 2 9.81 5.45 6.74
N PRO A 3 8.55 5.84 6.49
CA PRO A 3 7.51 4.90 6.08
C PRO A 3 7.93 4.15 4.80
N LYS A 4 7.75 2.82 4.77
CA LYS A 4 8.06 1.97 3.62
C LYS A 4 6.80 1.29 3.11
N ILE A 5 6.76 1.05 1.79
CA ILE A 5 5.73 0.24 1.12
C ILE A 5 6.42 -0.82 0.26
N GLY A 6 5.93 -2.05 0.34
CA GLY A 6 6.28 -3.18 -0.51
C GLY A 6 5.15 -3.48 -1.47
N LEU A 7 5.50 -3.68 -2.75
CA LEU A 7 4.58 -4.07 -3.80
C LEU A 7 5.13 -5.36 -4.44
N VAL A 8 4.41 -6.46 -4.27
CA VAL A 8 4.78 -7.77 -4.84
C VAL A 8 3.81 -8.08 -5.96
N PHE A 9 4.31 -8.10 -7.19
CA PHE A 9 3.54 -8.46 -8.38
C PHE A 9 3.66 -9.98 -8.60
N ASP A 10 2.53 -10.66 -8.75
CA ASP A 10 2.52 -12.05 -9.21
C ASP A 10 2.44 -12.13 -10.75
N ASP A 11 2.72 -13.30 -11.29
CA ASP A 11 2.69 -13.57 -12.74
C ASP A 11 1.28 -13.42 -13.35
N ARG A 12 0.24 -13.30 -12.52
CA ARG A 12 -1.16 -13.15 -12.91
C ARG A 12 -1.65 -11.70 -12.80
N GLY A 13 -0.76 -10.76 -12.50
CA GLY A 13 -1.05 -9.33 -12.40
C GLY A 13 -1.78 -8.91 -11.12
N LYS A 14 -1.87 -9.78 -10.11
CA LYS A 14 -2.26 -9.36 -8.75
C LYS A 14 -1.07 -8.70 -8.08
N VAL A 15 -1.37 -7.75 -7.21
CA VAL A 15 -0.36 -7.06 -6.40
C VAL A 15 -0.66 -7.27 -4.95
N THR A 16 0.29 -7.80 -4.20
CA THR A 16 0.23 -7.81 -2.74
C THR A 16 0.91 -6.54 -2.22
N VAL A 17 0.21 -5.80 -1.37
CA VAL A 17 0.70 -4.56 -0.75
C VAL A 17 1.04 -4.85 0.70
N ILE A 18 2.24 -4.42 1.08
CA ILE A 18 2.76 -4.52 2.44
C ILE A 18 3.15 -3.12 2.88
N ASP A 19 2.52 -2.59 3.92
CA ASP A 19 2.91 -1.33 4.54
C ASP A 19 2.60 -1.35 6.05
N ASN A 20 3.18 -0.43 6.81
CA ASN A 20 3.01 -0.42 8.26
C ASN A 20 1.57 -0.15 8.72
N VAL A 21 0.76 0.60 7.97
CA VAL A 21 -0.65 0.82 8.29
C VAL A 21 -1.41 -0.49 8.10
N ILE A 22 -1.19 -1.19 6.98
CA ILE A 22 -1.76 -2.52 6.74
C ILE A 22 -1.36 -3.48 7.86
N LEU A 23 -0.06 -3.58 8.18
CA LEU A 23 0.41 -4.50 9.20
C LEU A 23 -0.14 -4.16 10.59
N THR A 24 -0.28 -2.87 10.93
CA THR A 24 -0.80 -2.43 12.23
C THR A 24 -2.30 -2.71 12.37
N PHE A 25 -3.09 -2.44 11.33
CA PHE A 25 -4.56 -2.43 11.45
C PHE A 25 -5.25 -3.68 10.86
N VAL A 26 -4.61 -4.36 9.92
CA VAL A 26 -5.12 -5.58 9.27
C VAL A 26 -4.38 -6.82 9.77
N GLY A 27 -3.12 -6.68 10.22
CA GLY A 27 -2.30 -7.78 10.73
C GLY A 27 -1.61 -8.63 9.65
N SER A 28 -1.99 -8.47 8.38
CA SER A 28 -1.38 -9.20 7.27
C SER A 28 -1.36 -8.36 5.98
N PRO A 29 -0.41 -8.62 5.05
CA PRO A 29 -0.46 -8.05 3.70
C PRO A 29 -1.82 -8.23 3.02
N ILE A 30 -2.19 -7.28 2.16
CA ILE A 30 -3.47 -7.33 1.44
C ILE A 30 -3.27 -7.43 -0.07
N THR A 31 -4.19 -8.11 -0.73
CA THR A 31 -4.26 -8.11 -2.19
C THR A 31 -4.89 -6.80 -2.68
N ALA A 32 -4.17 -6.11 -3.55
CA ALA A 32 -4.64 -4.95 -4.28
C ALA A 32 -5.01 -5.32 -5.72
N ARG A 33 -5.87 -4.49 -6.31
CA ARG A 33 -6.12 -4.51 -7.75
C ARG A 33 -5.08 -3.65 -8.43
N ALA A 34 -4.46 -4.15 -9.49
CA ALA A 34 -3.54 -3.39 -10.31
C ALA A 34 -4.02 -3.33 -11.77
N ARG A 35 -3.86 -2.17 -12.39
CA ARG A 35 -4.07 -1.96 -13.83
C ARG A 35 -2.86 -1.26 -14.41
N LYS A 36 -2.28 -1.83 -15.46
CA LYS A 36 -1.18 -1.21 -16.20
C LYS A 36 -1.73 -0.27 -17.29
N ASN A 37 -1.11 0.89 -17.46
CA ASN A 37 -1.33 1.81 -18.57
C ASN A 37 0.02 2.40 -19.01
N GLY A 38 0.51 1.97 -20.19
CA GLY A 38 1.89 2.21 -20.59
C GLY A 38 2.87 1.73 -19.52
N ASP A 39 3.76 2.61 -19.09
CA ASP A 39 4.76 2.31 -18.04
C ASP A 39 4.24 2.53 -16.62
N THR A 40 2.95 2.82 -16.42
CA THR A 40 2.40 3.12 -15.10
C THR A 40 1.44 2.05 -14.63
N TYR A 41 1.69 1.47 -13.45
CA TYR A 41 0.69 0.72 -12.70
C TYR A 41 -0.12 1.66 -11.83
N ARG A 42 -1.45 1.56 -11.96
CA ARG A 42 -2.39 2.09 -10.98
C ARG A 42 -2.83 0.93 -10.07
N ILE A 43 -2.48 1.02 -8.79
CA ILE A 43 -2.72 -0.02 -7.78
C ILE A 43 -3.71 0.55 -6.76
N THR A 44 -4.75 -0.20 -6.41
CA THR A 44 -5.82 0.26 -5.53
C THR A 44 -6.16 -0.79 -4.49
N TRP A 45 -6.29 -0.36 -3.23
CA TRP A 45 -6.72 -1.20 -2.11
C TRP A 45 -7.54 -0.38 -1.12
N ILE A 46 -8.20 -1.07 -0.19
CA ILE A 46 -9.03 -0.49 0.85
C ILE A 46 -8.59 -1.09 2.19
N ILE A 47 -8.47 -0.25 3.22
CA ILE A 47 -8.41 -0.68 4.61
C ILE A 47 -9.75 -0.30 5.23
N ALA A 48 -10.55 -1.28 5.62
CA ALA A 48 -11.87 -1.11 6.23
C ALA A 48 -11.94 -1.87 7.55
N ASN A 49 -12.89 -1.52 8.42
CA ASN A 49 -13.14 -2.17 9.71
C ASN A 49 -11.90 -2.25 10.63
N ALA A 50 -10.94 -1.33 10.45
CA ALA A 50 -9.77 -1.23 11.29
C ALA A 50 -10.16 -0.68 12.66
N ARG A 51 -9.53 -1.19 13.73
CA ARG A 51 -9.68 -0.67 15.08
C ARG A 51 -8.33 -0.20 15.61
N ASP A 52 -8.33 0.90 16.34
CA ASP A 52 -7.13 1.37 17.02
C ASP A 52 -6.87 0.60 18.33
N ALA A 53 -5.78 0.93 19.03
CA ALA A 53 -5.39 0.27 20.27
C ALA A 53 -6.41 0.46 21.42
N LYS A 54 -7.34 1.40 21.30
CA LYS A 54 -8.43 1.63 22.26
C LYS A 54 -9.73 0.90 21.86
N GLY A 55 -9.73 0.22 20.73
CA GLY A 55 -10.89 -0.46 20.18
C GLY A 55 -11.82 0.45 19.37
N GLU A 56 -11.42 1.69 19.11
CA GLU A 56 -12.22 2.65 18.35
C GLU A 56 -12.14 2.36 16.85
N ASN A 57 -13.25 2.59 16.15
CA ASN A 57 -13.30 2.38 14.70
C ASN A 57 -12.46 3.44 13.98
N VAL A 58 -11.49 2.97 13.19
CA VAL A 58 -10.75 3.80 12.25
C VAL A 58 -11.56 3.93 10.97
N PRO A 59 -11.73 5.15 10.41
CA PRO A 59 -12.44 5.34 9.15
C PRO A 59 -11.90 4.43 8.04
N THR A 60 -12.77 3.97 7.15
CA THR A 60 -12.31 3.25 5.95
C THR A 60 -11.41 4.15 5.10
N PHE A 61 -10.24 3.68 4.73
CA PHE A 61 -9.32 4.36 3.83
C PHE A 61 -9.28 3.69 2.46
N SER A 62 -9.55 4.48 1.41
CA SER A 62 -9.29 4.09 0.03
C SER A 62 -7.91 4.55 -0.40
N TYR A 63 -7.10 3.65 -0.93
CA TYR A 63 -5.74 3.93 -1.37
C TYR A 63 -5.60 3.79 -2.89
N ILE A 64 -4.77 4.66 -3.45
CA ILE A 64 -4.35 4.61 -4.85
C ILE A 64 -2.84 4.85 -4.89
N ALA A 65 -2.08 3.88 -5.39
CA ALA A 65 -0.70 4.07 -5.79
C ALA A 65 -0.57 4.17 -7.31
N LYS A 66 0.30 5.05 -7.78
CA LYS A 66 0.79 5.09 -9.16
C LYS A 66 2.29 4.81 -9.14
N LEU A 67 2.71 3.72 -9.76
CA LEU A 67 4.11 3.34 -9.92
C LEU A 67 4.49 3.42 -11.39
N ASN A 68 5.49 4.23 -11.73
CA ASN A 68 6.12 4.19 -13.05
C ASN A 68 7.22 3.11 -13.04
N THR A 69 7.14 2.11 -13.92
CA THR A 69 8.09 0.99 -13.96
C THR A 69 9.42 1.32 -14.63
N THR A 70 9.47 2.38 -15.41
CA THR A 70 10.68 2.85 -16.09
C THR A 70 11.55 3.67 -15.12
N THR A 71 10.94 4.63 -14.42
CA THR A 71 11.66 5.51 -13.48
C THR A 71 11.63 5.03 -12.03
N GLN A 72 10.82 4.01 -11.73
CA GLN A 72 10.53 3.52 -10.38
C GLN A 72 9.90 4.58 -9.45
N ALA A 73 9.45 5.72 -9.98
CA ALA A 73 8.77 6.74 -9.20
C ALA A 73 7.40 6.25 -8.73
N ILE A 74 7.10 6.42 -7.45
CA ILE A 74 5.82 6.07 -6.84
C ILE A 74 5.16 7.31 -6.21
N SER A 75 3.84 7.40 -6.39
CA SER A 75 2.99 8.29 -5.60
C SER A 75 1.85 7.49 -4.99
N VAL A 76 1.54 7.76 -3.73
CA VAL A 76 0.46 7.09 -2.99
C VAL A 76 -0.49 8.15 -2.47
N LEU A 77 -1.78 7.91 -2.61
CA LEU A 77 -2.84 8.74 -2.10
C LEU A 77 -3.77 7.91 -1.23
N ALA A 78 -4.11 8.42 -0.06
CA ALA A 78 -5.07 7.84 0.86
C ALA A 78 -6.26 8.80 1.05
N LYS A 79 -7.46 8.25 0.98
CA LYS A 79 -8.72 8.97 1.19
C LYS A 79 -9.53 8.29 2.29
N PRO A 80 -9.60 8.87 3.49
CA PRO A 80 -10.54 8.42 4.50
C PRO A 80 -11.98 8.75 4.08
N ALA A 81 -12.90 7.83 4.36
CA ALA A 81 -14.32 8.01 4.15
C ALA A 81 -14.85 9.17 5.02
N HIS A 82 -15.74 9.99 4.46
CA HIS A 82 -16.36 11.15 5.12
C HIS A 82 -15.46 12.35 5.45
N PHE A 83 -14.16 12.29 5.11
CA PHE A 83 -13.27 13.45 5.21
C PHE A 83 -13.18 14.17 3.87
N ALA A 84 -12.98 15.49 3.85
CA ALA A 84 -12.75 16.24 2.62
C ALA A 84 -11.29 16.15 2.14
N GLN A 85 -10.34 16.06 3.07
CA GLN A 85 -8.92 16.04 2.77
C GLN A 85 -8.46 14.69 2.18
N ARG A 86 -7.25 14.70 1.63
CA ARG A 86 -6.52 13.52 1.13
C ARG A 86 -5.12 13.57 1.72
N PHE A 87 -4.56 12.41 2.04
CA PHE A 87 -3.16 12.27 2.43
C PHE A 87 -2.38 11.75 1.23
N SER A 88 -1.16 12.25 1.03
CA SER A 88 -0.34 11.83 -0.10
C SER A 88 1.12 11.69 0.27
N GLY A 89 1.79 10.74 -0.35
CA GLY A 89 3.22 10.52 -0.26
C GLY A 89 3.82 10.23 -1.63
N LYS A 90 5.11 10.48 -1.77
CA LYS A 90 5.90 10.19 -2.98
C LYS A 90 7.21 9.52 -2.59
N GLY A 91 7.80 8.78 -3.51
CA GLY A 91 9.11 8.18 -3.33
C GLY A 91 9.59 7.49 -4.60
N THR A 92 10.66 6.71 -4.45
CA THR A 92 11.23 5.90 -5.52
C THR A 92 11.36 4.47 -5.03
N CYS A 93 10.83 3.51 -5.79
CA CYS A 93 10.94 2.10 -5.51
C CYS A 93 12.31 1.56 -5.92
N VAL A 94 12.74 0.49 -5.26
CA VAL A 94 13.90 -0.31 -5.67
C VAL A 94 13.40 -1.73 -5.90
N SER A 95 13.63 -2.26 -7.10
CA SER A 95 13.27 -3.63 -7.42
C SER A 95 14.08 -4.60 -6.57
N ARG A 96 13.42 -5.62 -6.01
CA ARG A 96 14.05 -6.63 -5.15
C ARG A 96 13.46 -8.00 -5.46
N THR A 97 14.30 -9.02 -5.36
CA THR A 97 13.91 -10.43 -5.45
C THR A 97 13.54 -11.04 -4.09
N LYS A 98 13.80 -10.32 -2.98
CA LYS A 98 13.47 -10.72 -1.61
C LYS A 98 12.86 -9.56 -0.82
N PRO A 99 11.85 -9.79 0.03
CA PRO A 99 11.27 -8.74 0.87
C PRO A 99 12.32 -8.20 1.88
N PRO A 100 12.35 -6.88 2.15
CA PRO A 100 13.18 -6.31 3.21
C PRO A 100 12.84 -6.89 4.58
N LYS A 101 13.83 -6.97 5.48
CA LYS A 101 13.66 -7.50 6.86
C LYS A 101 12.50 -6.81 7.60
N ASP A 102 12.33 -5.51 7.41
CA ASP A 102 11.28 -4.70 8.04
C ASP A 102 9.84 -5.06 7.60
N PHE A 103 9.68 -5.92 6.60
CA PHE A 103 8.38 -6.41 6.12
C PHE A 103 8.12 -7.88 6.51
N GLN A 104 9.04 -8.51 7.24
CA GLN A 104 8.85 -9.85 7.77
C GLN A 104 8.05 -9.73 9.07
N VAL A 105 6.88 -10.37 9.13
CA VAL A 105 6.15 -10.56 10.38
C VAL A 105 7.02 -11.48 11.23
N THR A 106 7.56 -10.98 12.34
CA THR A 106 8.23 -11.83 13.33
C THR A 106 7.16 -12.60 14.08
N ASP A 107 7.25 -13.94 14.02
CA ASP A 107 6.48 -14.86 14.87
C ASP A 107 6.78 -14.62 16.37
#